data_AF-A0A1F6JVR9-F1
#
_entry.id   AF-A0A1F6JVR9-F1
#
_cell.length_a   1.000
_cell.length_b   1.000
_cell.length_c   1.000
_cell.angle_alpha   90.00
_cell.angle_beta   90.00
_cell.angle_gamma   90.00
#
_symmetry.space_group_name_H-M   'P 1'
#
loop_
_entity.id
_entity.type
_entity.pdbx_description
1 polymer ?
#
loop_
_entity_poly.entity_id
_entity_poly.type
_entity_poly.pdbx_seq_one_letter_code
_entity_poly.pdbx_strand_id
1 'polypeptide(L)'
;MDIQQEVEEVKKELVELIIKHLREKKIPVDKAKKLAEAFLKILPINDQQDLLDKLKNLGVDYQEAKEIYVDELKKISEERRDQTLSQMRDHIKQGNIDKAIEAARMINSGAQ
;
A
#
# COMPACT_ATOMS: atom_id res chain seq x y z
N MET A 1 11.57 4.71 5.69
CA MET A 1 10.87 5.99 5.46
C MET A 1 10.03 6.29 6.68
N ASP A 2 9.78 7.55 6.97
CA ASP A 2 8.91 7.94 8.08
C ASP A 2 7.46 7.57 7.72
N ILE A 3 6.76 6.83 8.56
CA ILE A 3 5.41 6.33 8.25
C ILE A 3 4.42 7.50 8.03
N GLN A 4 4.73 8.68 8.58
CA GLN A 4 3.95 9.88 8.33
C GLN A 4 4.12 10.43 6.90
N GLN A 5 5.29 10.26 6.28
CA GLN A 5 5.48 10.61 4.87
C GLN A 5 4.68 9.68 3.97
N GLU A 6 4.67 8.39 4.28
CA GLU A 6 3.93 7.39 3.51
C GLU A 6 2.41 7.62 3.59
N VAL A 7 1.90 7.94 4.77
CA VAL A 7 0.50 8.35 4.96
C VAL A 7 0.16 9.61 4.15
N GLU A 8 1.07 10.57 4.05
CA GLU A 8 0.85 11.77 3.21
C GLU A 8 0.91 11.47 1.71
N GLU A 9 1.80 10.57 1.27
CA GLU A 9 1.84 10.12 -0.12
C GLU A 9 0.54 9.41 -0.51
N VAL A 10 0.01 8.53 0.35
CA VAL A 10 -1.24 7.82 0.09
C VAL A 10 -2.44 8.75 0.13
N LYS A 11 -2.47 9.73 1.04
CA LYS A 11 -3.47 10.81 1.01
C LYS A 11 -3.43 11.55 -0.31
N LYS A 12 -2.23 11.90 -0.79
CA LYS A 12 -2.04 12.62 -2.04
C LYS A 12 -2.50 11.79 -3.24
N GLU A 13 -2.12 10.52 -3.31
CA GLU A 13 -2.53 9.62 -4.38
C GLU A 13 -4.05 9.41 -4.42
N LEU A 14 -4.69 9.25 -3.27
CA LEU A 14 -6.14 9.09 -3.21
C LEU A 14 -6.86 10.37 -3.64
N VAL A 15 -6.37 11.54 -3.26
CA VAL A 15 -6.90 12.83 -3.74
C VAL A 15 -6.68 12.98 -5.24
N GLU A 16 -5.50 12.63 -5.76
CA GLU A 16 -5.19 12.69 -7.19
C GLU A 16 -6.08 11.73 -8.00
N LEU A 17 -6.36 10.53 -7.50
CA LEU A 17 -7.23 9.55 -8.14
C LEU A 17 -8.69 10.03 -8.16
N ILE A 18 -9.18 10.61 -7.07
CA ILE A 18 -10.50 11.25 -7.01
C ILE A 18 -10.59 12.39 -8.03
N ILE A 19 -9.58 13.27 -8.09
CA ILE A 19 -9.53 14.38 -9.05
C ILE A 19 -9.51 13.86 -10.49
N LYS A 20 -8.71 12.83 -10.77
CA LYS A 20 -8.62 12.19 -12.08
C LYS A 20 -9.98 11.60 -12.49
N HIS A 21 -10.63 10.84 -11.63
CA HIS A 21 -11.93 10.23 -11.91
C HIS A 21 -13.04 11.28 -12.05
N LEU A 22 -12.98 12.39 -11.32
CA LEU A 22 -13.87 13.54 -11.52
C LEU A 22 -13.65 14.21 -12.88
N ARG A 23 -12.39 14.45 -13.28
CA ARG A 23 -12.04 15.05 -14.59
C ARG A 23 -12.47 14.16 -15.75
N GLU A 24 -12.33 12.85 -15.61
CA GLU A 24 -12.71 11.85 -16.61
C GLU A 24 -14.23 11.54 -16.60
N LYS A 25 -15.02 12.20 -15.73
CA LYS A 25 -16.46 11.92 -15.51
C LYS A 25 -16.77 10.45 -15.18
N LYS A 26 -15.78 9.71 -14.69
CA LYS A 26 -15.91 8.30 -14.29
C LYS A 26 -16.67 8.14 -12.98
N ILE A 27 -16.76 9.21 -12.17
CA ILE A 27 -17.54 9.24 -10.94
C ILE A 27 -18.44 10.48 -10.89
N PRO A 28 -19.70 10.34 -10.44
CA PRO A 28 -20.54 11.49 -10.10
C PRO A 28 -19.90 12.33 -8.99
N VAL A 29 -20.08 13.64 -9.04
CA VAL A 29 -19.53 14.58 -8.04
C VAL A 29 -19.97 14.23 -6.62
N ASP A 30 -21.22 13.83 -6.44
CA ASP A 30 -21.75 13.41 -5.14
C ASP A 30 -21.07 12.13 -4.61
N LYS A 31 -20.73 11.20 -5.49
CA LYS A 31 -20.02 9.97 -5.13
C LYS A 31 -18.58 10.29 -4.73
N ALA A 32 -17.92 11.18 -5.46
CA ALA A 32 -16.57 11.66 -5.14
C ALA A 32 -16.52 12.36 -3.78
N LYS A 33 -17.52 13.20 -3.48
CA LYS A 33 -17.64 13.88 -2.20
C LYS A 33 -17.83 12.89 -1.05
N LYS A 34 -18.72 11.92 -1.21
CA LYS A 34 -18.94 10.84 -0.22
C LYS A 34 -17.70 9.99 -0.01
N LEU A 35 -16.96 9.66 -1.07
CA LEU A 35 -15.69 8.95 -0.98
C LEU A 35 -14.64 9.76 -0.20
N ALA A 36 -14.49 11.05 -0.50
CA ALA A 36 -13.57 11.93 0.23
C ALA A 36 -13.97 12.05 1.71
N GLU A 37 -15.26 12.21 2.02
CA GLU A 37 -15.76 12.25 3.40
C GLU A 37 -15.52 10.92 4.13
N ALA A 38 -15.73 9.78 3.45
CA ALA A 38 -15.47 8.46 4.02
C ALA A 38 -13.97 8.24 4.27
N PHE A 39 -13.11 8.72 3.38
CA PHE A 39 -11.66 8.66 3.54
C PHE A 39 -11.18 9.54 4.70
N LEU A 40 -11.73 10.74 4.87
CA LEU A 40 -11.38 11.60 6.00
C LEU A 40 -11.76 10.97 7.35
N LYS A 41 -12.81 10.14 7.40
CA LYS A 41 -13.26 9.45 8.62
C LYS A 41 -12.35 8.30 9.05
N ILE A 42 -11.57 7.72 8.15
CA ILE A 42 -10.64 6.62 8.49
C ILE A 42 -9.28 7.14 8.98
N LEU A 43 -9.04 8.45 8.93
CA LEU A 43 -7.87 9.09 9.52
C LEU A 43 -8.01 9.23 11.06
N PRO A 44 -6.90 9.23 11.81
CA PRO A 44 -5.50 9.09 11.37
C PRO A 44 -5.14 7.64 11.03
N ILE A 45 -4.13 7.46 10.19
CA ILE A 45 -3.53 6.16 9.87
C ILE A 45 -2.25 6.04 10.70
N ASN A 46 -2.12 4.92 11.42
CA ASN A 46 -1.03 4.72 12.37
C ASN A 46 0.17 4.01 11.75
N ASP A 47 -0.09 3.06 10.85
CA ASP A 47 0.92 2.28 10.16
C ASP A 47 0.42 1.78 8.79
N GLN A 48 1.33 1.16 8.04
CA GLN A 48 1.11 0.65 6.69
C GLN A 48 0.04 -0.47 6.64
N GLN A 49 -0.11 -1.24 7.72
CA GLN A 49 -1.12 -2.30 7.82
C GLN A 49 -2.50 -1.70 8.13
N ASP A 50 -2.57 -0.73 9.03
CA ASP A 50 -3.77 0.05 9.36
C ASP A 50 -4.30 0.77 8.11
N LEU A 51 -3.40 1.32 7.28
CA LEU A 51 -3.76 1.88 5.98
C LEU A 51 -4.46 0.84 5.08
N LEU A 52 -3.83 -0.31 4.88
CA LEU A 52 -4.36 -1.36 4.02
C LEU A 52 -5.72 -1.84 4.50
N ASP A 53 -5.88 -2.07 5.80
CA ASP A 53 -7.14 -2.54 6.37
C ASP A 53 -8.25 -1.50 6.21
N LYS A 54 -7.93 -0.22 6.40
CA LYS A 54 -8.88 0.87 6.18
C LYS A 54 -9.26 1.05 4.71
N LEU A 55 -8.30 0.99 3.79
CA LEU A 55 -8.55 1.05 2.34
C LEU A 55 -9.35 -0.15 1.85
N LYS A 56 -9.06 -1.35 2.36
CA LYS A 56 -9.80 -2.57 2.08
C LYS A 56 -11.27 -2.44 2.48
N ASN A 57 -11.52 -1.91 3.68
CA ASN A 57 -12.87 -1.66 4.17
C ASN A 57 -13.59 -0.59 3.34
N LEU A 58 -12.89 0.49 2.95
CA LEU A 58 -13.44 1.51 2.06
C LEU A 58 -13.76 0.94 0.66
N GLY A 59 -12.94 0.00 0.19
CA GLY A 59 -13.08 -0.69 -1.10
C GLY A 59 -14.34 -1.55 -1.23
N VAL A 60 -15.04 -1.84 -0.13
CA VAL A 60 -16.33 -2.55 -0.14
C VAL A 60 -17.41 -1.67 -0.78
N ASP A 61 -17.43 -0.39 -0.42
CA ASP A 61 -18.46 0.56 -0.86
C ASP A 61 -18.00 1.40 -2.07
N TYR A 62 -16.69 1.53 -2.27
CA TYR A 62 -16.09 2.38 -3.30
C TYR A 62 -15.03 1.62 -4.12
N GLN A 63 -15.36 1.29 -5.36
CA GLN A 63 -14.46 0.59 -6.28
C GLN A 63 -13.15 1.35 -6.51
N GLU A 64 -13.19 2.67 -6.48
CA GLU A 64 -12.03 3.55 -6.63
C GLU A 64 -11.04 3.38 -5.45
N ALA A 65 -11.54 3.15 -4.24
CA ALA A 65 -10.71 2.86 -3.08
C ALA A 65 -10.12 1.44 -3.13
N LYS A 66 -10.84 0.50 -3.78
CA LYS A 66 -10.33 -0.85 -4.02
C LYS A 66 -9.16 -0.86 -4.99
N GLU A 67 -9.17 -0.03 -6.02
CA GLU A 67 -8.03 0.12 -6.93
C GLU A 67 -6.79 0.60 -6.18
N ILE A 68 -6.94 1.64 -5.36
CA ILE A 68 -5.84 2.16 -4.53
C ILE A 68 -5.35 1.11 -3.52
N TYR A 69 -6.27 0.35 -2.89
CA TYR A 69 -5.88 -0.76 -2.01
C TYR A 69 -4.98 -1.78 -2.72
N VAL A 70 -5.30 -2.13 -3.97
CA VAL A 70 -4.50 -3.11 -4.74
C VAL A 70 -3.14 -2.54 -5.10
N ASP A 71 -3.08 -1.27 -5.51
CA ASP A 71 -1.83 -0.60 -5.85
C ASP A 71 -0.91 -0.47 -4.62
N GLU A 72 -1.45 -0.07 -3.47
CA GLU A 72 -0.72 -0.01 -2.20
C GLU A 72 -0.26 -1.40 -1.74
N LEU A 73 -1.13 -2.41 -1.82
CA LEU A 73 -0.75 -3.79 -1.49
C LEU A 73 0.44 -4.26 -2.35
N LYS A 74 0.45 -3.89 -3.62
CA LYS A 74 1.55 -4.20 -4.53
C LYS A 74 2.84 -3.50 -4.12
N LYS A 75 2.81 -2.19 -3.85
CA LYS A 75 3.99 -1.44 -3.37
C LYS A 75 4.58 -2.07 -2.11
N ILE A 76 3.74 -2.38 -1.13
CA ILE A 76 4.15 -3.02 0.13
C ILE A 76 4.82 -4.38 -0.12
N SER A 77 4.27 -5.15 -1.06
CA SER A 77 4.86 -6.44 -1.44
C SER A 77 6.24 -6.29 -2.12
N GLU A 78 6.39 -5.26 -2.95
CA GLU A 78 7.65 -4.95 -3.65
C GLU A 78 8.70 -4.44 -2.64
N GLU A 79 8.33 -3.55 -1.72
CA GLU A 79 9.23 -3.08 -0.66
C GLU A 79 9.71 -4.22 0.25
N ARG A 80 8.80 -5.10 0.68
CA ARG A 80 9.18 -6.27 1.49
C ARG A 80 10.13 -7.19 0.73
N ARG A 81 9.90 -7.38 -0.57
CA ARG A 81 10.77 -8.16 -1.44
C ARG A 81 12.17 -7.54 -1.52
N ASP A 82 12.25 -6.23 -1.76
CA ASP A 82 13.52 -5.50 -1.85
C ASP A 82 14.29 -5.50 -0.52
N GLN A 83 13.59 -5.32 0.61
CA GLN A 83 14.19 -5.46 1.94
C GLN A 83 14.76 -6.85 2.16
N THR A 84 14.03 -7.90 1.78
CA THR A 84 14.48 -9.29 1.95
C THR A 84 15.70 -9.58 1.06
N LEU A 85 15.70 -9.09 -0.19
CA LEU A 85 16.87 -9.19 -1.08
C LEU A 85 18.09 -8.45 -0.51
N SER A 86 17.89 -7.29 0.12
CA SER A 86 18.97 -6.56 0.78
C SER A 86 19.53 -7.35 1.96
N GLN A 87 18.67 -7.93 2.81
CA GLN A 87 19.09 -8.79 3.93
C GLN A 87 19.86 -10.03 3.44
N MET A 88 19.39 -10.67 2.37
CA MET A 88 20.10 -11.78 1.73
C MET A 88 21.52 -11.38 1.30
N ARG A 89 21.65 -10.23 0.62
CA ARG A 89 22.95 -9.71 0.18
C ARG A 89 23.88 -9.45 1.36
N ASP A 90 23.36 -8.90 2.45
CA ASP A 90 24.16 -8.59 3.64
C ASP A 90 24.61 -9.87 4.36
N HIS A 91 23.74 -10.88 4.44
CA HIS A 91 24.12 -12.21 4.94
C HIS A 91 25.17 -12.90 4.09
N ILE A 92 25.09 -12.79 2.75
CA ILE A 92 26.12 -13.32 1.83
C ILE A 92 27.46 -12.62 2.08
N LYS A 93 27.48 -11.28 2.18
CA LYS A 93 28.70 -10.50 2.44
C LYS A 93 29.36 -10.86 3.78
N GLN A 94 28.57 -11.23 4.77
CA GLN A 94 29.05 -11.65 6.10
C GLN A 94 29.45 -13.13 6.15
N GLY A 95 29.31 -13.89 5.06
CA GLY A 95 29.58 -15.34 5.02
C GLY A 95 28.48 -16.20 5.67
N ASN A 96 27.36 -15.61 6.05
CA ASN A 96 26.23 -16.27 6.71
C ASN A 96 25.25 -16.87 5.67
N ILE A 97 25.72 -17.84 4.89
CA ILE A 97 24.97 -18.40 3.75
C ILE A 97 23.64 -19.04 4.18
N ASP A 98 23.59 -19.71 5.33
CA ASP A 98 22.35 -20.35 5.83
C ASP A 98 21.23 -19.33 6.07
N LYS A 99 21.56 -18.15 6.62
CA LYS A 99 20.60 -17.05 6.83
C LYS A 99 20.16 -16.41 5.52
N ALA A 100 21.05 -16.35 4.52
CA ALA A 100 20.68 -15.89 3.19
C ALA A 100 19.69 -16.86 2.50
N ILE A 101 19.87 -18.16 2.68
CA ILE A 101 18.95 -19.18 2.16
C ILE A 101 17.59 -19.12 2.89
N GLU A 102 17.58 -18.89 4.20
CA GLU A 102 16.36 -18.72 4.98
C GLU A 102 15.55 -17.50 4.50
N ALA A 103 16.21 -16.35 4.30
CA ALA A 103 15.59 -15.16 3.72
C ALA A 103 15.04 -15.40 2.30
N ALA A 104 15.74 -16.18 1.47
CA ALA A 104 15.26 -16.56 0.14
C ALA A 104 13.98 -17.40 0.18
N ARG A 105 13.86 -18.31 1.16
CA ARG A 105 12.66 -19.15 1.34
C ARG A 105 11.45 -18.32 1.71
N MET A 106 11.62 -17.25 2.49
CA MET A 106 10.51 -16.36 2.86
C MET A 106 9.89 -15.66 1.65
N ILE A 107 10.69 -15.28 0.63
CA ILE A 107 10.19 -14.71 -0.63
C ILE A 107 9.40 -15.75 -1.45
N ASN A 108 9.92 -16.97 -1.58
CA ASN A 108 9.27 -18.02 -2.37
C ASN A 108 7.99 -18.57 -1.73
N SER A 109 7.85 -18.47 -0.40
CA SER A 109 6.68 -19.01 0.33
C SER A 109 5.50 -18.04 0.34
N GLY A 110 5.69 -16.76 0.00
CA GLY A 110 4.63 -15.76 -0.14
C GLY A 110 3.98 -15.70 -1.53
N ALA A 111 4.37 -16.60 -2.45
CA ALA A 111 3.88 -16.67 -3.82
C ALA A 111 2.79 -17.74 -4.03
N GLN A 112 2.14 -18.21 -2.96
CA GLN A 112 1.04 -19.18 -2.99
C GLN A 112 -0.28 -18.57 -2.51
#